data_AF-A0AAP3ENY6-F1
#
_entry.id   AF-A0AAP3ENY6-F1
#
_cell.length_a   1.000
_cell.length_b   1.000
_cell.length_c   1.000
_cell.angle_alpha   90.00
_cell.angle_beta   90.00
_cell.angle_gamma   90.00
#
_symmetry.space_group_name_H-M   'P 1'
#
loop_
_entity.id
_entity.type
_entity.pdbx_description
1 polymer ?
#
loop_
_entity_poly.entity_id
_entity_poly.type
_entity_poly.pdbx_seq_one_letter_code
_entity_poly.pdbx_strand_id
1 'polypeptide(L)'
;LEHTEHGNMPEWARDEPAHFWQAADAFERANGSTYREIEIALPRELNEAQRLALVRDFVKQETGDKHAWTFAIHNPKASIDGGEQPHAHIMMSQRVNDGIERSPEQYFRRYNAKFPARGGARKDSGHNLTPTEQKQALKALRERWERTHNAHMKRYGFEQGFIDSRSLKAQGIDRKPEQHLGFEAAGRLDDSQRQDIKDSRTFSVVDVPEQAKHIDHSDRSWMNASGIEVNRKELVRSLTHDISQQYGREMAARVTKQGNVEIERVKSLSRGFSISR
;
A
#
# COMPACT_ATOMS: atom_id res chain seq x y z
N LEU A 1 -15.77 10.05 -12.75
CA LEU A 1 -16.60 9.37 -11.74
C LEU A 1 -17.27 8.22 -12.46
N GLU A 2 -17.03 6.98 -12.04
CA GLU A 2 -17.63 5.80 -12.66
C GLU A 2 -18.96 5.46 -12.01
N HIS A 3 -19.03 5.43 -10.67
CA HIS A 3 -20.22 4.97 -9.95
C HIS A 3 -20.28 5.53 -8.53
N THR A 4 -21.49 5.63 -7.97
CA THR A 4 -21.71 5.98 -6.55
C THR A 4 -22.86 5.15 -5.97
N GLU A 5 -22.73 4.69 -4.73
CA GLU A 5 -23.83 4.05 -3.99
C GLU A 5 -23.77 4.37 -2.51
N HIS A 6 -24.88 4.13 -1.82
CA HIS A 6 -25.01 4.23 -0.38
C HIS A 6 -25.87 3.09 0.17
N GLY A 7 -25.78 2.87 1.48
CA GLY A 7 -26.56 1.85 2.14
C GLY A 7 -26.55 1.98 3.65
N ASN A 8 -27.43 1.21 4.30
CA ASN A 8 -27.64 1.18 5.76
C ASN A 8 -27.95 2.55 6.37
N MET A 9 -28.54 3.45 5.60
CA MET A 9 -28.98 4.75 6.09
C MET A 9 -30.19 4.58 7.00
N PRO A 10 -30.31 5.39 8.08
CA PRO A 10 -31.54 5.45 8.88
C PRO A 10 -32.70 6.02 8.06
N GLU A 11 -33.95 5.82 8.51
CA GLU A 11 -35.16 6.16 7.75
C GLU A 11 -35.14 7.57 7.16
N TRP A 12 -34.75 8.55 7.98
CA TRP A 12 -34.73 9.97 7.62
C TRP A 12 -33.68 10.35 6.56
N ALA A 13 -32.80 9.43 6.16
CA ALA A 13 -31.82 9.62 5.09
C ALA A 13 -31.72 8.40 4.15
N ARG A 14 -32.71 7.51 4.13
CA ARG A 14 -32.71 6.28 3.32
C ARG A 14 -32.35 6.54 1.86
N ASP A 15 -33.02 7.52 1.27
CA ASP A 15 -32.90 7.87 -0.15
C ASP A 15 -32.03 9.12 -0.39
N GLU A 16 -31.56 9.77 0.67
CA GLU A 16 -30.81 11.03 0.63
C GLU A 16 -29.54 10.94 1.50
N PRO A 17 -28.48 10.25 1.02
CA PRO A 17 -27.25 10.06 1.79
C PRO A 17 -26.56 11.39 2.17
N ALA A 18 -26.73 12.43 1.34
CA ALA A 18 -26.21 13.76 1.66
C ALA A 18 -26.80 14.33 2.96
N HIS A 19 -28.09 14.08 3.22
CA HIS A 19 -28.73 14.50 4.47
C HIS A 19 -28.11 13.79 5.68
N PHE A 20 -27.73 12.50 5.56
CA PHE A 20 -27.00 11.79 6.61
C PHE A 20 -25.67 12.45 6.95
N TRP A 21 -24.86 12.76 5.92
CA TRP A 21 -23.54 13.35 6.13
C TRP A 21 -23.62 14.79 6.66
N GLN A 22 -24.58 15.59 6.18
CA GLN A 22 -24.87 16.92 6.73
C GLN A 22 -25.30 16.85 8.20
N ALA A 23 -26.14 15.88 8.57
CA ALA A 23 -26.53 15.66 9.96
C ALA A 23 -25.34 15.20 10.82
N ALA A 24 -24.45 14.37 10.26
CA ALA A 24 -23.22 13.99 10.94
C ALA A 24 -22.33 15.22 11.23
N ASP A 25 -22.11 16.09 10.23
CA ASP A 25 -21.34 17.32 10.40
C ASP A 25 -21.99 18.29 11.41
N ALA A 26 -23.32 18.38 11.42
CA ALA A 26 -24.06 19.29 12.30
C ALA A 26 -24.13 18.80 13.75
N PHE A 27 -24.27 17.48 13.98
CA PHE A 27 -24.64 16.92 15.28
C PHE A 27 -23.59 16.00 15.92
N GLU A 28 -22.55 15.56 15.21
CA GLU A 28 -21.39 15.01 15.89
C GLU A 28 -20.69 16.10 16.73
N ARG A 29 -20.03 15.68 17.80
CA ARG A 29 -19.23 16.60 18.61
C ARG A 29 -18.05 17.11 17.78
N ALA A 30 -17.54 18.32 18.08
CA ALA A 30 -16.37 18.89 17.41
C ALA A 30 -15.14 17.95 17.37
N ASN A 31 -14.95 17.13 18.40
CA ASN A 31 -13.84 16.18 18.53
C ASN A 31 -14.29 14.74 18.16
N GLY A 32 -15.36 14.62 17.38
CA GLY A 32 -15.98 13.37 16.94
C GLY A 32 -15.59 13.09 15.49
N SER A 33 -15.46 11.81 15.15
CA SER A 33 -15.35 11.39 13.75
C SER A 33 -16.75 11.35 13.14
N THR A 34 -16.98 12.13 12.08
CA THR A 34 -18.21 12.11 11.28
C THR A 34 -18.29 10.83 10.44
N TYR A 35 -17.16 10.44 9.86
CA TYR A 35 -16.97 9.16 9.18
C TYR A 35 -15.54 8.64 9.37
N ARG A 36 -15.35 7.38 9.00
CA ARG A 36 -14.07 6.79 8.65
C ARG A 36 -14.03 6.57 7.15
N GLU A 37 -12.91 6.93 6.53
CA GLU A 37 -12.67 6.70 5.11
C GLU A 37 -11.79 5.47 4.88
N ILE A 38 -12.13 4.70 3.85
CA ILE A 38 -11.28 3.67 3.28
C ILE A 38 -11.10 4.01 1.81
N GLU A 39 -9.86 4.28 1.40
CA GLU A 39 -9.48 4.44 0.01
C GLU A 39 -8.80 3.17 -0.49
N ILE A 40 -9.30 2.61 -1.59
CA ILE A 40 -8.77 1.37 -2.20
C ILE A 40 -8.49 1.58 -3.68
N ALA A 41 -7.30 1.17 -4.12
CA ALA A 41 -6.99 1.05 -5.54
C ALA A 41 -7.72 -0.19 -6.10
N LEU A 42 -8.27 -0.06 -7.30
CA LEU A 42 -8.95 -1.13 -8.01
C LEU A 42 -8.07 -1.63 -9.17
N PRO A 43 -8.22 -2.90 -9.59
CA PRO A 43 -7.46 -3.45 -10.71
C PRO A 43 -7.90 -2.82 -12.04
N ARG A 44 -6.92 -2.50 -12.90
CA ARG A 44 -7.16 -1.95 -14.26
C ARG A 44 -7.73 -3.01 -15.20
N GLU A 45 -7.48 -4.27 -14.90
CA GLU A 45 -7.90 -5.43 -15.67
C GLU A 45 -9.41 -5.67 -15.61
N LEU A 46 -10.05 -5.33 -14.48
CA LEU A 46 -11.50 -5.43 -14.33
C LEU A 46 -12.20 -4.30 -15.06
N ASN A 47 -13.29 -4.60 -15.77
CA ASN A 47 -14.16 -3.56 -16.31
C ASN A 47 -15.01 -2.89 -15.22
N GLU A 48 -15.73 -1.81 -15.56
CA GLU A 48 -16.54 -1.03 -14.61
C GLU A 48 -17.54 -1.88 -13.81
N ALA A 49 -18.26 -2.80 -14.46
CA ALA A 49 -19.25 -3.65 -13.79
C ALA A 49 -18.59 -4.64 -12.81
N GLN A 50 -17.42 -5.16 -13.18
CA GLN A 50 -16.62 -6.05 -12.34
C GLN A 50 -16.01 -5.30 -11.14
N ARG A 51 -15.51 -4.08 -11.36
CA ARG A 51 -15.05 -3.17 -10.29
C ARG A 51 -16.17 -2.84 -9.31
N LEU A 52 -17.36 -2.54 -9.82
CA LEU A 52 -18.54 -2.29 -8.99
C LEU A 52 -18.90 -3.51 -8.13
N ALA A 53 -18.91 -4.72 -8.72
CA ALA A 53 -19.16 -5.94 -7.97
C ALA A 53 -18.12 -6.18 -6.85
N LEU A 54 -16.84 -5.93 -7.14
CA LEU A 54 -15.75 -6.02 -6.16
C LEU A 54 -15.96 -5.04 -4.99
N VAL A 55 -16.24 -3.77 -5.28
CA VAL A 55 -16.47 -2.74 -4.24
C VAL A 55 -17.69 -3.08 -3.40
N ARG A 56 -18.82 -3.50 -4.01
CA ARG A 56 -20.03 -3.90 -3.28
C ARG A 56 -19.78 -5.05 -2.32
N ASP A 57 -19.08 -6.09 -2.77
CA ASP A 57 -18.76 -7.24 -1.91
C ASP A 57 -17.85 -6.84 -0.74
N PHE A 58 -16.86 -5.98 -1.00
CA PHE A 58 -15.96 -5.49 0.05
C PHE A 58 -16.70 -4.59 1.06
N VAL A 59 -17.52 -3.65 0.59
CA VAL A 59 -18.34 -2.80 1.45
C VAL A 59 -19.27 -3.66 2.31
N LYS A 60 -20.01 -4.60 1.71
CA LYS A 60 -20.88 -5.52 2.43
C LYS A 60 -20.14 -6.32 3.51
N GLN A 61 -18.93 -6.80 3.20
CA GLN A 61 -18.09 -7.51 4.15
C GLN A 61 -17.67 -6.65 5.35
N GLU A 62 -17.28 -5.40 5.13
CA GLU A 62 -16.77 -4.53 6.18
C GLU A 62 -17.88 -3.84 6.99
N THR A 63 -19.01 -3.51 6.35
CA THR A 63 -20.11 -2.78 7.02
C THR A 63 -21.18 -3.70 7.57
N GLY A 64 -21.39 -4.87 6.96
CA GLY A 64 -22.62 -5.65 7.14
C GLY A 64 -23.85 -4.75 7.01
N ASP A 65 -24.80 -4.93 7.93
CA ASP A 65 -25.98 -4.06 8.10
C ASP A 65 -25.79 -3.00 9.21
N LYS A 66 -24.57 -2.90 9.77
CA LYS A 66 -24.28 -2.14 10.99
C LYS A 66 -24.02 -0.67 10.73
N HIS A 67 -23.34 -0.34 9.64
CA HIS A 67 -22.81 1.00 9.44
C HIS A 67 -23.42 1.63 8.22
N ALA A 68 -23.97 2.84 8.36
CA ALA A 68 -24.32 3.69 7.23
C ALA A 68 -23.07 4.01 6.42
N TRP A 69 -23.15 3.88 5.09
CA TRP A 69 -22.01 4.06 4.21
C TRP A 69 -22.38 4.73 2.89
N THR A 70 -21.40 5.35 2.26
CA THR A 70 -21.47 5.85 0.88
C THR A 70 -20.12 5.57 0.23
N PHE A 71 -20.12 5.13 -1.02
CA PHE A 71 -18.88 5.01 -1.80
C PHE A 71 -18.99 5.69 -3.16
N ALA A 72 -17.84 6.07 -3.68
CA ALA A 72 -17.67 6.59 -5.04
C ALA A 72 -16.48 5.89 -5.71
N ILE A 73 -16.67 5.40 -6.93
CA ILE A 73 -15.63 4.84 -7.78
C ILE A 73 -15.17 5.91 -8.76
N HIS A 74 -13.88 6.20 -8.75
CA HIS A 74 -13.22 7.15 -9.63
C HIS A 74 -12.25 6.42 -10.54
N ASN A 75 -12.09 6.91 -11.77
CA ASN A 75 -11.06 6.42 -12.68
C ASN A 75 -10.47 7.58 -13.49
N PRO A 76 -9.70 8.49 -12.83
CA PRO A 76 -8.93 9.49 -13.54
C PRO A 76 -7.72 8.85 -14.24
N LYS A 77 -7.01 9.65 -15.04
CA LYS A 77 -5.70 9.24 -15.54
C LYS A 77 -4.66 9.33 -14.43
N ALA A 78 -3.85 8.29 -14.29
CA ALA A 78 -2.73 8.24 -13.38
C ALA A 78 -1.67 9.28 -13.74
N SER A 79 -1.18 10.02 -12.75
CA SER A 79 -0.19 11.08 -12.97
C SER A 79 1.16 10.58 -13.48
N ILE A 80 1.53 9.32 -13.24
CA ILE A 80 2.86 8.78 -13.59
C ILE A 80 2.89 8.21 -15.01
N ASP A 81 2.02 7.24 -15.30
CA ASP A 81 2.02 6.50 -16.57
C ASP A 81 0.91 6.91 -17.53
N GLY A 82 0.02 7.83 -17.12
CA GLY A 82 -1.10 8.30 -17.94
C GLY A 82 -2.20 7.26 -18.17
N GLY A 83 -2.05 6.05 -17.62
CA GLY A 83 -3.05 4.98 -17.70
C GLY A 83 -4.23 5.24 -16.76
N GLU A 84 -5.18 4.31 -16.73
CA GLU A 84 -6.31 4.36 -15.80
C GLU A 84 -5.86 4.34 -14.33
N GLN A 85 -6.56 5.00 -13.43
CA GLN A 85 -6.29 4.90 -11.99
C GLN A 85 -7.61 4.61 -11.27
N PRO A 86 -8.23 3.44 -11.47
CA PRO A 86 -9.49 3.15 -10.82
C PRO A 86 -9.25 3.00 -9.31
N HIS A 87 -10.02 3.74 -8.52
CA HIS A 87 -9.99 3.70 -7.05
C HIS A 87 -11.38 3.99 -6.49
N ALA A 88 -11.65 3.54 -5.27
CA ALA A 88 -12.89 3.85 -4.57
C ALA A 88 -12.62 4.55 -3.25
N HIS A 89 -13.39 5.62 -3.00
CA HIS A 89 -13.53 6.24 -1.69
C HIS A 89 -14.76 5.66 -1.02
N ILE A 90 -14.59 5.09 0.17
CA ILE A 90 -15.68 4.50 0.98
C ILE A 90 -15.75 5.26 2.29
N MET A 91 -16.81 6.03 2.46
CA MET A 91 -17.16 6.72 3.70
C MET A 91 -18.08 5.83 4.52
N MET A 92 -17.72 5.60 5.79
CA MET A 92 -18.50 4.77 6.72
C MET A 92 -18.71 5.50 8.03
N SER A 93 -19.97 5.58 8.48
CA SER A 93 -20.28 6.06 9.83
C SER A 93 -19.84 5.04 10.87
N GLN A 94 -19.16 5.49 11.91
CA GLN A 94 -18.81 4.61 13.03
C GLN A 94 -20.00 4.38 13.99
N ARG A 95 -21.17 4.97 13.71
CA ARG A 95 -22.40 4.69 14.45
C ARG A 95 -22.92 3.32 14.03
N VAL A 96 -23.29 2.51 15.01
CA VAL A 96 -23.83 1.16 14.82
C VAL A 96 -25.35 1.24 14.79
N ASN A 97 -25.94 0.75 13.72
CA ASN A 97 -27.35 0.49 13.58
C ASN A 97 -27.74 -0.65 14.54
N ASP A 98 -28.52 -0.29 15.55
CA ASP A 98 -29.08 -1.18 16.57
C ASP A 98 -30.59 -1.41 16.38
N GLY A 99 -31.14 -0.99 15.23
CA GLY A 99 -32.56 -1.11 14.89
C GLY A 99 -33.48 -0.14 15.63
N ILE A 100 -32.93 0.82 16.38
CA ILE A 100 -33.72 1.83 17.10
C ILE A 100 -33.83 3.09 16.25
N GLU A 101 -35.06 3.45 15.89
CA GLU A 101 -35.38 4.69 15.20
C GLU A 101 -35.01 5.92 16.04
N ARG A 102 -34.36 6.89 15.40
CA ARG A 102 -33.88 8.13 16.01
C ARG A 102 -34.03 9.28 15.04
N SER A 103 -34.33 10.47 15.54
CA SER A 103 -34.17 11.71 14.77
C SER A 103 -32.70 11.95 14.41
N PRO A 104 -32.39 12.76 13.38
CA PRO A 104 -31.01 13.09 13.00
C PRO A 104 -30.18 13.58 14.19
N GLU A 105 -30.72 14.54 14.97
CA GLU A 105 -30.03 15.06 16.15
C GLU A 105 -29.79 13.96 17.20
N GLN A 106 -30.81 13.15 17.50
CA GLN A 106 -30.67 12.08 18.49
C GLN A 106 -29.65 11.04 18.05
N TYR A 107 -29.62 10.66 16.76
CA TYR A 107 -28.72 9.64 16.22
C TYR A 107 -27.25 9.89 16.60
N PHE A 108 -26.80 11.14 16.55
CA PHE A 108 -25.42 11.54 16.85
C PHE A 108 -25.19 11.96 18.32
N ARG A 109 -26.19 11.94 19.20
CA ARG A 109 -25.98 12.15 20.64
C ARG A 109 -25.11 11.05 21.26
N ARG A 110 -24.65 11.27 22.50
CA ARG A 110 -23.94 10.23 23.26
C ARG A 110 -24.84 9.01 23.45
N TYR A 111 -24.24 7.83 23.32
CA TYR A 111 -24.92 6.57 23.61
C TYR A 111 -25.27 6.47 25.09
N ASN A 112 -26.48 6.01 25.39
CA ASN A 112 -26.95 5.77 26.75
C ASN A 112 -27.10 4.26 26.97
N ALA A 113 -26.13 3.65 27.66
CA ALA A 113 -26.11 2.21 27.87
C ALA A 113 -27.28 1.68 28.71
N LYS A 114 -27.82 2.49 29.64
CA LYS A 114 -28.94 2.08 30.50
C LYS A 114 -30.28 2.16 29.77
N PHE A 115 -30.43 3.14 28.87
CA PHE A 115 -31.63 3.36 28.06
C PHE A 115 -31.26 3.72 26.62
N PRO A 116 -30.90 2.73 25.77
CA PRO A 116 -30.39 2.98 24.41
C PRO A 116 -31.30 3.87 23.53
N ALA A 117 -32.62 3.73 23.67
CA ALA A 117 -33.61 4.53 22.96
C ALA A 117 -33.70 6.01 23.40
N ARG A 118 -33.04 6.39 24.51
CA ARG A 118 -32.96 7.77 25.00
C ARG A 118 -31.61 8.43 24.70
N GLY A 119 -30.68 7.71 24.06
CA GLY A 119 -29.39 8.21 23.62
C GLY A 119 -29.25 8.15 22.10
N GLY A 120 -28.05 8.50 21.62
CA GLY A 120 -27.69 8.29 20.22
C GLY A 120 -27.20 6.88 19.94
N ALA A 121 -26.97 6.56 18.66
CA ALA A 121 -26.47 5.27 18.24
C ALA A 121 -25.07 5.02 18.82
N ARG A 122 -24.78 3.78 19.23
CA ARG A 122 -23.48 3.43 19.80
C ARG A 122 -22.37 3.62 18.75
N LYS A 123 -21.22 4.15 19.17
CA LYS A 123 -20.06 4.28 18.30
C LYS A 123 -19.15 3.07 18.43
N ASP A 124 -18.79 2.45 17.31
CA ASP A 124 -17.71 1.47 17.19
C ASP A 124 -16.46 2.16 16.65
N SER A 125 -15.84 2.98 17.51
CA SER A 125 -14.71 3.81 17.10
C SER A 125 -13.37 3.09 17.18
N GLY A 126 -13.32 1.90 17.80
CA GLY A 126 -12.07 1.24 18.17
C GLY A 126 -11.22 2.02 19.19
N HIS A 127 -11.75 3.09 19.82
CA HIS A 127 -11.00 3.90 20.80
C HIS A 127 -10.58 3.13 22.05
N ASN A 128 -11.22 2.00 22.33
CA ASN A 128 -10.87 1.13 23.44
C ASN A 128 -9.73 0.16 23.10
N LEU A 129 -9.26 0.14 21.85
CA LEU A 129 -8.15 -0.71 21.40
C LEU A 129 -6.81 -0.03 21.70
N THR A 130 -5.85 -0.82 22.18
CA THR A 130 -4.45 -0.43 22.30
C THR A 130 -3.84 -0.12 20.92
N PRO A 131 -2.73 0.64 20.85
CA PRO A 131 -2.04 0.90 19.58
C PRO A 131 -1.65 -0.38 18.82
N THR A 132 -1.30 -1.44 19.56
CA THR A 132 -0.97 -2.76 18.98
C THR A 132 -2.20 -3.41 18.33
N GLU A 133 -3.33 -3.41 19.01
CA GLU A 133 -4.59 -3.95 18.49
C GLU A 133 -5.09 -3.14 17.29
N GLN A 134 -4.96 -1.80 17.32
CA GLN A 134 -5.30 -0.95 16.16
C GLN A 134 -4.44 -1.30 14.95
N LYS A 135 -3.14 -1.51 15.15
CA LYS A 135 -2.21 -1.95 14.09
C LYS A 135 -2.57 -3.33 13.55
N GLN A 136 -2.96 -4.27 14.43
CA GLN A 136 -3.42 -5.60 14.03
C GLN A 136 -4.74 -5.53 13.26
N ALA A 137 -5.69 -4.70 13.70
CA ALA A 137 -6.96 -4.48 13.01
C ALA A 137 -6.76 -3.91 11.60
N LEU A 138 -5.83 -2.96 11.43
CA LEU A 138 -5.47 -2.42 10.12
C LEU A 138 -4.84 -3.48 9.21
N LYS A 139 -3.95 -4.33 9.75
CA LYS A 139 -3.38 -5.46 8.98
C LYS A 139 -4.48 -6.43 8.54
N ALA A 140 -5.36 -6.81 9.46
CA ALA A 140 -6.47 -7.71 9.16
C ALA A 140 -7.45 -7.11 8.13
N LEU A 141 -7.68 -5.79 8.14
CA LEU A 141 -8.45 -5.08 7.12
C LEU A 141 -7.78 -5.19 5.74
N ARG A 142 -6.45 -5.02 5.66
CA ARG A 142 -5.69 -5.13 4.42
C ARG A 142 -5.66 -6.56 3.88
N GLU A 143 -5.52 -7.55 4.75
CA GLU A 143 -5.61 -8.97 4.38
C GLU A 143 -7.02 -9.33 3.87
N ARG A 144 -8.05 -8.76 4.48
CA ARG A 144 -9.43 -8.88 4.02
C ARG A 144 -9.62 -8.27 2.63
N TRP A 145 -9.11 -7.07 2.39
CA TRP A 145 -9.11 -6.44 1.07
C TRP A 145 -8.39 -7.29 0.03
N GLU A 146 -7.17 -7.74 0.33
CA GLU A 146 -6.37 -8.61 -0.54
C GLU A 146 -7.16 -9.85 -0.98
N ARG A 147 -7.78 -10.56 -0.03
CA ARG A 147 -8.56 -11.76 -0.34
C ARG A 147 -9.74 -11.45 -1.26
N THR A 148 -10.47 -10.38 -0.99
CA THR A 148 -11.63 -9.99 -1.80
C THR A 148 -11.21 -9.56 -3.21
N HIS A 149 -10.18 -8.73 -3.33
CA HIS A 149 -9.57 -8.35 -4.61
C HIS A 149 -9.14 -9.58 -5.41
N ASN A 150 -8.30 -10.44 -4.81
CA ASN A 150 -7.76 -11.62 -5.48
C ASN A 150 -8.84 -12.64 -5.85
N ALA A 151 -9.90 -12.77 -5.05
CA ALA A 151 -11.05 -13.62 -5.37
C ALA A 151 -11.81 -13.11 -6.60
N HIS A 152 -12.03 -11.79 -6.73
CA HIS A 152 -12.67 -11.20 -7.91
C HIS A 152 -11.81 -11.33 -9.16
N MET A 153 -10.50 -11.12 -9.06
CA MET A 153 -9.57 -11.35 -10.18
C MET A 153 -9.68 -12.80 -10.69
N LYS A 154 -9.64 -13.80 -9.79
CA LYS A 154 -9.84 -15.22 -10.15
C LYS A 154 -11.22 -15.49 -10.75
N ARG A 155 -12.27 -14.93 -10.15
CA ARG A 155 -13.66 -15.12 -10.57
C ARG A 155 -13.90 -14.69 -12.01
N TYR A 156 -13.24 -13.62 -12.46
CA TYR A 156 -13.35 -13.11 -13.82
C TYR A 156 -12.29 -13.66 -14.78
N GLY A 157 -11.53 -14.68 -14.37
CA GLY A 157 -10.60 -15.41 -15.23
C GLY A 157 -9.24 -14.75 -15.44
N PHE A 158 -8.85 -13.80 -14.58
CA PHE A 158 -7.52 -13.19 -14.66
C PHE A 158 -6.46 -14.05 -13.98
N GLU A 159 -5.32 -14.20 -14.64
CA GLU A 159 -4.13 -14.93 -14.15
C GLU A 159 -3.04 -13.99 -13.60
N GLN A 160 -3.26 -12.68 -13.69
CA GLN A 160 -2.36 -11.62 -13.20
C GLN A 160 -3.16 -10.51 -12.49
N GLY A 161 -2.48 -9.51 -11.93
CA GLY A 161 -3.11 -8.39 -11.22
C GLY A 161 -3.51 -8.70 -9.77
N PHE A 162 -2.97 -9.78 -9.21
CA PHE A 162 -3.10 -10.13 -7.80
C PHE A 162 -2.26 -9.21 -6.91
N ILE A 163 -2.76 -8.94 -5.70
CA ILE A 163 -2.07 -8.13 -4.70
C ILE A 163 -1.68 -8.98 -3.49
N ASP A 164 -0.69 -8.49 -2.73
CA ASP A 164 -0.25 -9.05 -1.45
C ASP A 164 -0.07 -7.90 -0.46
N SER A 165 -0.78 -7.97 0.66
CA SER A 165 -0.85 -6.93 1.68
C SER A 165 0.35 -6.90 2.63
N ARG A 166 1.22 -7.92 2.57
CA ARG A 166 2.48 -7.97 3.33
C ARG A 166 3.45 -6.95 2.75
N SER A 167 4.43 -6.52 3.55
CA SER A 167 5.51 -5.70 3.02
C SER A 167 6.36 -6.49 2.02
N LEU A 168 7.02 -5.80 1.07
CA LEU A 168 7.95 -6.42 0.13
C LEU A 168 8.99 -7.31 0.83
N LYS A 169 9.56 -6.83 1.94
CA LYS A 169 10.47 -7.61 2.79
C LYS A 169 9.84 -8.92 3.30
N ALA A 170 8.58 -8.88 3.74
CA ALA A 170 7.88 -10.08 4.23
C ALA A 170 7.45 -11.03 3.10
N GLN A 171 7.39 -10.53 1.86
CA GLN A 171 7.22 -11.34 0.64
C GLN A 171 8.56 -11.92 0.15
N GLY A 172 9.69 -11.50 0.73
CA GLY A 172 11.03 -11.88 0.26
C GLY A 172 11.50 -11.10 -0.98
N ILE A 173 10.82 -10.00 -1.33
CA ILE A 173 11.16 -9.17 -2.48
C ILE A 173 12.17 -8.10 -2.05
N ASP A 174 13.37 -8.16 -2.60
CA ASP A 174 14.44 -7.18 -2.37
C ASP A 174 14.33 -6.02 -3.37
N ARG A 175 13.29 -5.20 -3.20
CA ARG A 175 13.17 -3.89 -3.86
C ARG A 175 12.68 -2.83 -2.87
N LYS A 176 13.05 -1.58 -3.10
CA LYS A 176 12.55 -0.47 -2.27
C LYS A 176 11.06 -0.26 -2.53
N PRO A 177 10.21 -0.17 -1.49
CA PRO A 177 8.83 0.24 -1.67
C PRO A 177 8.74 1.63 -2.29
N GLU A 178 7.83 1.81 -3.24
CA GLU A 178 7.46 3.14 -3.73
C GLU A 178 6.87 3.98 -2.60
N GLN A 179 7.12 5.29 -2.65
CA GLN A 179 6.46 6.25 -1.77
C GLN A 179 5.17 6.72 -2.44
N HIS A 180 4.09 6.79 -1.66
CA HIS A 180 2.84 7.36 -2.15
C HIS A 180 3.02 8.87 -2.37
N LEU A 181 2.92 9.28 -3.63
CA LEU A 181 2.90 10.69 -4.02
C LEU A 181 1.45 11.12 -4.16
N GLY A 182 1.01 12.03 -3.28
CA GLY A 182 -0.29 12.67 -3.42
C GLY A 182 -0.38 13.47 -4.72
N PHE A 183 -1.61 13.85 -5.10
CA PHE A 183 -1.90 14.53 -6.37
C PHE A 183 -0.95 15.70 -6.68
N GLU A 184 -0.75 16.62 -5.72
CA GLU A 184 0.14 17.76 -5.90
C GLU A 184 1.61 17.35 -6.12
N ALA A 185 2.11 16.40 -5.33
CA ALA A 185 3.50 15.96 -5.41
C ALA A 185 3.76 15.24 -6.74
N ALA A 186 2.82 14.39 -7.17
CA ALA A 186 2.90 13.72 -8.47
C ALA A 186 2.83 14.70 -9.64
N GLY A 187 2.04 15.78 -9.51
CA GLY A 187 1.94 16.84 -10.53
C GLY A 187 3.22 17.66 -10.72
N ARG A 188 4.09 17.72 -9.71
CA ARG A 188 5.38 18.44 -9.75
C ARG A 188 6.52 17.62 -10.37
N LEU A 189 6.29 16.35 -10.68
CA LEU A 189 7.32 15.49 -11.27
C LEU A 189 7.58 15.86 -12.74
N ASP A 190 8.85 15.98 -13.08
CA ASP A 190 9.31 16.05 -14.48
C ASP A 190 9.29 14.67 -15.16
N ASP A 191 9.53 14.65 -16.47
CA ASP A 191 9.47 13.42 -17.28
C ASP A 191 10.55 12.40 -16.89
N SER A 192 11.74 12.86 -16.49
CA SER A 192 12.83 11.98 -16.04
C SER A 192 12.45 11.28 -14.75
N GLN A 193 11.93 12.02 -13.77
CA GLN A 193 11.47 11.47 -12.49
C GLN A 193 10.31 10.49 -12.67
N ARG A 194 9.38 10.77 -13.60
CA ARG A 194 8.30 9.83 -13.95
C ARG A 194 8.86 8.57 -14.58
N GLN A 195 9.88 8.67 -15.43
CA GLN A 195 10.53 7.54 -16.05
C GLN A 195 11.27 6.68 -15.02
N ASP A 196 12.03 7.29 -14.11
CA ASP A 196 12.72 6.57 -13.03
C ASP A 196 11.75 5.75 -12.16
N ILE A 197 10.57 6.32 -11.84
CA ILE A 197 9.52 5.60 -11.10
C ILE A 197 9.01 4.41 -11.91
N LYS A 198 8.77 4.57 -13.22
CA LYS A 198 8.33 3.46 -14.09
C LYS A 198 9.38 2.35 -14.16
N ASP A 199 10.64 2.70 -14.31
CA ASP A 199 11.73 1.72 -14.42
C ASP A 199 11.93 0.94 -13.11
N SER A 200 11.67 1.59 -11.97
CA SER A 200 11.69 0.91 -10.66
C SER A 200 10.56 -0.12 -10.46
N ARG A 201 9.47 -0.03 -11.26
CA ARG A 201 8.34 -0.97 -11.20
C ARG A 201 8.61 -2.26 -11.97
N THR A 202 9.29 -2.16 -13.09
CA THR A 202 9.66 -3.29 -13.96
C THR A 202 10.84 -4.09 -13.41
N PHE A 203 11.65 -3.51 -12.52
CA PHE A 203 12.73 -4.21 -11.82
C PHE A 203 12.19 -5.18 -10.74
N SER A 204 11.75 -6.35 -11.21
CA SER A 204 11.64 -7.54 -10.37
C SER A 204 12.99 -8.24 -10.39
N VAL A 205 13.63 -8.42 -9.22
CA VAL A 205 14.82 -9.29 -9.10
C VAL A 205 14.36 -10.76 -9.15
N VAL A 206 13.69 -11.12 -10.23
CA VAL A 206 13.23 -12.47 -10.56
C VAL A 206 13.49 -12.71 -12.04
N ASP A 207 14.63 -12.25 -12.55
CA ASP A 207 15.22 -12.68 -13.83
C ASP A 207 16.61 -12.03 -14.03
N VAL A 208 17.49 -12.15 -13.02
CA VAL A 208 18.94 -12.11 -13.31
C VAL A 208 19.32 -13.56 -13.50
N PRO A 209 19.38 -14.03 -14.76
CA PRO A 209 19.26 -15.45 -15.08
C PRO A 209 20.38 -16.26 -14.45
N GLU A 210 20.03 -17.51 -14.16
CA GLU A 210 20.88 -18.68 -13.94
C GLU A 210 22.05 -18.80 -14.95
N GLN A 211 22.07 -17.99 -16.01
CA GLN A 211 23.16 -17.76 -16.96
C GLN A 211 24.39 -17.06 -16.39
N ALA A 212 24.31 -16.31 -15.28
CA ALA A 212 25.49 -15.68 -14.67
C ALA A 212 26.44 -16.70 -13.98
N LYS A 213 25.99 -17.95 -13.76
CA LYS A 213 26.82 -19.01 -13.16
C LYS A 213 27.73 -19.73 -14.16
N HIS A 214 27.58 -19.48 -15.47
CA HIS A 214 28.34 -20.18 -16.52
C HIS A 214 29.14 -19.27 -17.47
N ILE A 215 29.16 -17.95 -17.26
CA ILE A 215 30.03 -17.07 -18.04
C ILE A 215 31.43 -17.23 -17.50
N ASP A 216 32.36 -17.79 -18.26
CA ASP A 216 33.79 -17.75 -17.98
C ASP A 216 34.24 -16.29 -17.84
N HIS A 217 34.72 -15.90 -16.65
CA HIS A 217 35.02 -14.52 -16.27
C HIS A 217 36.26 -13.95 -16.99
N SER A 218 36.82 -14.68 -17.95
CA SER A 218 37.97 -14.25 -18.74
C SER A 218 37.60 -13.56 -20.06
N ASP A 219 36.36 -13.68 -20.55
CA ASP A 219 35.99 -13.11 -21.85
C ASP A 219 35.30 -11.73 -21.72
N ARG A 220 35.97 -10.69 -22.21
CA ARG A 220 35.53 -9.28 -22.17
C ARG A 220 34.50 -8.97 -23.27
N SER A 221 34.09 -9.95 -24.06
CA SER A 221 33.16 -9.79 -25.19
C SER A 221 31.74 -9.39 -24.76
N TRP A 222 31.28 -9.80 -23.58
CA TRP A 222 29.90 -9.55 -23.13
C TRP A 222 29.64 -8.10 -22.68
N MET A 223 30.66 -7.37 -22.22
CA MET A 223 30.52 -5.97 -21.78
C MET A 223 30.27 -5.01 -22.96
N ASN A 224 30.79 -5.33 -24.15
CA ASN A 224 30.61 -4.49 -25.34
C ASN A 224 29.31 -4.82 -26.10
N ALA A 225 28.77 -6.03 -25.95
CA ALA A 225 27.58 -6.47 -26.66
C ALA A 225 26.26 -5.91 -26.08
N SER A 226 26.28 -5.45 -24.82
CA SER A 226 25.05 -5.13 -24.10
C SER A 226 24.65 -3.66 -24.16
N GLY A 227 25.53 -2.74 -24.57
CA GLY A 227 25.22 -1.29 -24.66
C GLY A 227 24.80 -0.61 -23.34
N ILE A 228 24.72 -1.35 -22.24
CA ILE A 228 24.38 -0.86 -20.91
C ILE A 228 25.63 -0.21 -20.33
N GLU A 229 25.59 1.10 -20.13
CA GLU A 229 26.63 1.81 -19.40
C GLU A 229 26.51 1.46 -17.90
N VAL A 230 27.04 0.28 -17.53
CA VAL A 230 27.02 -0.18 -16.14
C VAL A 230 27.85 0.81 -15.33
N ASN A 231 27.24 1.44 -14.32
CA ASN A 231 27.93 2.32 -13.39
C ASN A 231 29.03 1.52 -12.67
N ARG A 232 30.25 1.61 -13.21
CA ARG A 232 31.40 0.77 -12.86
C ARG A 232 31.72 0.82 -11.36
N LYS A 233 31.36 1.91 -10.68
CA LYS A 233 31.53 2.08 -9.23
C LYS A 233 30.54 1.23 -8.42
N GLU A 234 29.29 1.11 -8.87
CA GLU A 234 28.29 0.32 -8.16
C GLU A 234 28.52 -1.18 -8.32
N LEU A 235 28.93 -1.62 -9.51
CA LEU A 235 29.30 -3.02 -9.76
C LEU A 235 30.49 -3.43 -8.87
N VAL A 236 31.55 -2.61 -8.83
CA VAL A 236 32.72 -2.86 -7.98
C VAL A 236 32.33 -2.89 -6.49
N ARG A 237 31.41 -2.02 -6.06
CA ARG A 237 30.91 -2.01 -4.68
C ARG A 237 30.12 -3.27 -4.34
N SER A 238 29.23 -3.73 -5.23
CA SER A 238 28.46 -4.96 -5.05
C SER A 238 29.38 -6.18 -4.98
N LEU A 239 30.31 -6.30 -5.93
CA LEU A 239 31.27 -7.40 -5.97
C LEU A 239 32.12 -7.48 -4.70
N THR A 240 32.58 -6.32 -4.21
CA THR A 240 33.41 -6.24 -2.99
C THR A 240 32.60 -6.68 -1.75
N HIS A 241 31.31 -6.36 -1.72
CA HIS A 241 30.42 -6.79 -0.65
C HIS A 241 30.23 -8.31 -0.64
N ASP A 242 29.89 -8.90 -1.78
CA ASP A 242 29.65 -10.34 -1.90
C ASP A 242 30.90 -11.17 -1.57
N ILE A 243 32.06 -10.71 -2.03
CA ILE A 243 33.35 -11.33 -1.72
C ILE A 243 33.67 -11.22 -0.23
N SER A 244 33.37 -10.08 0.41
CA SER A 244 33.55 -9.93 1.86
C SER A 244 32.66 -10.90 2.66
N GLN A 245 31.43 -11.15 2.20
CA GLN A 245 30.52 -12.14 2.79
C GLN A 245 31.04 -13.57 2.60
N GLN A 246 31.50 -13.92 1.40
CA GLN A 246 32.03 -15.24 1.10
C GLN A 246 33.27 -15.59 1.95
N TYR A 247 34.16 -14.62 2.15
CA TYR A 247 35.38 -14.83 2.94
C TYR A 247 35.20 -14.52 4.44
N GLY A 248 34.01 -14.11 4.87
CA GLY A 248 33.68 -13.78 6.26
C GLY A 248 34.53 -12.65 6.85
N ARG A 249 35.08 -11.76 6.01
CA ARG A 249 35.99 -10.67 6.42
C ARG A 249 35.99 -9.56 5.39
N GLU A 250 36.32 -8.34 5.83
CA GLU A 250 36.32 -7.16 4.97
C GLU A 250 37.43 -7.22 3.90
N MET A 251 37.00 -7.12 2.64
CA MET A 251 37.85 -7.07 1.44
C MET A 251 37.65 -5.71 0.76
N ALA A 252 38.67 -5.20 0.07
CA ALA A 252 38.57 -3.96 -0.69
C ALA A 252 39.03 -4.19 -2.13
N ALA A 253 38.33 -3.60 -3.10
CA ALA A 253 38.73 -3.62 -4.50
C ALA A 253 39.46 -2.31 -4.87
N ARG A 254 40.60 -2.44 -5.54
CA ARG A 254 41.37 -1.33 -6.11
C ARG A 254 41.39 -1.44 -7.62
N VAL A 255 41.18 -0.33 -8.31
CA VAL A 255 41.34 -0.25 -9.77
C VAL A 255 42.78 0.18 -10.08
N THR A 256 43.51 -0.61 -10.85
CA THR A 256 44.88 -0.29 -11.28
C THR A 256 44.87 0.80 -12.35
N LYS A 257 46.04 1.40 -12.61
CA LYS A 257 46.18 2.42 -13.67
C LYS A 257 45.87 1.88 -15.08
N GLN A 258 45.97 0.56 -15.30
CA GLN A 258 45.55 -0.09 -16.55
C GLN A 258 44.06 -0.47 -16.57
N GLY A 259 43.29 -0.11 -15.53
CA GLY A 259 41.85 -0.33 -15.46
C GLY A 259 41.45 -1.75 -15.05
N ASN A 260 42.37 -2.56 -14.53
CA ASN A 260 42.06 -3.88 -13.96
C ASN A 260 41.61 -3.73 -12.50
N VAL A 261 40.76 -4.63 -12.01
CA VAL A 261 40.29 -4.63 -10.62
C VAL A 261 41.08 -5.68 -9.85
N GLU A 262 41.82 -5.25 -8.84
CA GLU A 262 42.53 -6.12 -7.90
C GLU A 262 41.79 -6.11 -6.56
N ILE A 263 41.70 -7.26 -5.90
CA ILE A 263 41.01 -7.39 -4.60
C ILE A 263 42.05 -7.66 -3.53
N GLU A 264 42.08 -6.79 -2.53
CA GLU A 264 43.05 -6.80 -1.45
C GLU A 264 42.36 -6.97 -0.10
N ARG A 265 43.07 -7.56 0.86
CA ARG A 265 42.60 -7.69 2.23
C ARG A 265 42.76 -6.36 2.97
N VAL A 266 41.71 -5.90 3.65
CA VAL A 266 41.81 -4.74 4.56
C VAL A 266 42.50 -5.18 5.86
N LYS A 267 43.61 -4.53 6.23
CA LYS A 267 44.28 -4.77 7.51
C LYS A 267 43.46 -4.12 8.64
N SER A 268 42.99 -4.92 9.60
CA SER A 268 42.28 -4.43 10.78
C SER A 268 43.22 -3.59 11.66
N LEU A 269 42.89 -2.31 11.90
CA LEU A 269 43.60 -1.48 12.88
C LEU A 269 43.21 -1.92 14.30
N SER A 270 44.00 -2.76 14.94
CA SER A 270 43.87 -3.06 16.37
C SER A 270 44.36 -1.85 17.19
N ARG A 271 43.44 -1.02 17.71
CA ARG A 271 43.74 -0.14 18.85
C ARG A 271 43.80 -1.00 20.11
N GLY A 272 45.01 -1.29 20.58
CA GLY A 272 45.22 -1.93 21.87
C GLY A 272 44.83 -0.97 23.01
N PHE A 273 43.88 -1.38 23.85
CA PHE A 273 43.70 -0.82 25.19
C PHE A 273 44.49 -1.69 26.17
N SER A 274 45.52 -1.10 26.78
CA SER A 274 46.28 -1.68 27.89
C SER A 274 45.53 -1.44 29.20
N ILE A 275 45.28 -2.51 29.96
CA ILE A 275 44.82 -2.44 31.35
C ILE A 275 46.05 -2.68 32.23
N SER A 276 46.49 -1.66 32.98
CA SER A 276 47.42 -1.86 34.11
C SER A 276 46.62 -2.08 35.39
N ARG A 277 47.17 -2.95 36.25
CA ARG A 277 46.66 -3.35 37.56
C ARG A 277 46.48 -2.19 38.54
#